data_AF-W2TT61-F1
#
_entry.id   AF-W2TT61-F1
#
_cell.length_a   1.000
_cell.length_b   1.000
_cell.length_c   1.000
_cell.angle_alpha   90.00
_cell.angle_beta   90.00
_cell.angle_gamma   90.00
#
_symmetry.space_group_name_H-M   'P 1'
#
loop_
_entity.id
_entity.type
_entity.pdbx_description
1 polymer ?
#
loop_
_entity_poly.entity_id
_entity_poly.type
_entity_poly.pdbx_seq_one_letter_code
_entity_poly.pdbx_strand_id
1 'polypeptide(L)'
;MRSSFALVGLLFTVFAYIANACQNLPAEQRLGGRVYKLYNYHECQGYSVREIVNPGSIEQCKDVCRQFNCDAVNLHQLADSSYKCNILITYTFKIAHRTAACFLATDVDSYYVPF
;
A
#
# COMPACT_ATOMS: atom_id res chain seq x y z
N MET A 1 -35.47 -38.82 15.90
CA MET A 1 -34.14 -38.16 15.95
C MET A 1 -33.76 -37.72 14.53
N ARG A 2 -34.00 -36.45 14.17
CA ARG A 2 -33.55 -35.87 12.90
C ARG A 2 -32.53 -34.77 13.21
N SER A 3 -31.28 -35.22 13.30
CA SER A 3 -30.02 -34.51 13.10
C SER A 3 -30.06 -33.01 12.78
N SER A 4 -29.80 -32.18 13.80
CA SER A 4 -29.51 -30.74 13.73
C SER A 4 -28.05 -30.45 13.28
N PHE A 5 -27.58 -31.00 12.17
CA PHE A 5 -26.20 -30.76 11.70
C PHE A 5 -26.06 -29.66 10.64
N ALA A 6 -27.16 -29.09 10.17
CA ALA A 6 -27.11 -28.06 9.12
C ALA A 6 -26.72 -26.65 9.64
N LEU A 7 -26.73 -26.42 10.96
CA LEU A 7 -26.50 -25.07 11.51
C LEU A 7 -25.01 -24.72 11.72
N VAL A 8 -24.11 -25.71 11.76
CA VAL A 8 -22.68 -25.48 12.03
C VAL A 8 -21.90 -25.08 10.76
N GLY A 9 -22.41 -25.43 9.57
CA GLY A 9 -21.76 -25.11 8.30
C GLY A 9 -21.87 -23.63 7.89
N LEU A 10 -22.83 -22.88 8.44
CA LEU A 10 -23.11 -21.49 8.06
C LEU A 10 -22.35 -20.44 8.90
N LEU A 11 -21.60 -20.86 9.92
CA LEU A 11 -20.80 -19.98 10.77
C LEU A 11 -19.33 -19.86 10.32
N PHE A 12 -18.83 -20.74 9.45
CA PHE A 12 -17.44 -20.72 9.00
C PHE A 12 -17.19 -19.91 7.71
N THR A 13 -18.22 -19.48 7.00
CA THR A 13 -18.08 -18.78 5.70
C THR A 13 -18.00 -17.25 5.82
N VAL A 14 -18.11 -16.68 7.03
CA VAL A 14 -18.17 -15.21 7.22
C VAL A 14 -16.83 -14.57 7.61
N PHE A 15 -15.78 -15.33 7.94
CA PHE A 15 -14.49 -14.75 8.43
C PHE A 15 -13.30 -14.87 7.46
N ALA A 16 -13.52 -14.88 6.14
CA ALA A 16 -12.44 -14.81 5.15
C ALA A 16 -12.43 -13.51 4.33
N TYR A 17 -13.15 -12.47 4.77
CA TYR A 17 -13.25 -11.18 4.07
C TYR A 17 -12.53 -10.03 4.78
N ILE A 18 -11.47 -10.31 5.54
CA ILE A 18 -10.52 -9.24 5.86
C ILE A 18 -9.65 -9.07 4.61
N ALA A 19 -10.22 -8.36 3.64
CA ALA A 19 -9.56 -7.91 2.42
C ALA A 19 -8.32 -7.12 2.82
N ASN A 20 -7.19 -7.81 2.78
CA ASN A 20 -5.89 -7.27 3.03
C ASN A 20 -5.54 -6.45 1.78
N ALA A 21 -5.69 -5.13 1.78
CA ALA A 21 -5.42 -4.32 0.58
C ALA A 21 -3.96 -4.32 0.12
N CYS A 22 -3.07 -4.99 0.86
CA CYS A 22 -1.73 -5.36 0.41
C CYS A 22 -1.71 -6.65 -0.45
N GLN A 23 -2.85 -7.28 -0.73
CA GLN A 23 -2.96 -8.45 -1.61
C GLN A 23 -3.19 -8.01 -3.06
N ASN A 24 -2.30 -8.45 -3.95
CA ASN A 24 -2.40 -8.31 -5.41
C ASN A 24 -2.26 -6.90 -6.00
N LEU A 25 -1.61 -5.98 -5.30
CA LEU A 25 -1.16 -4.74 -5.94
C LEU A 25 -0.04 -5.05 -6.97
N PRO A 26 -0.03 -4.39 -8.15
CA PRO A 26 1.01 -4.61 -9.16
C PRO A 26 2.40 -4.25 -8.63
N ALA A 27 3.40 -5.06 -8.97
CA ALA A 27 4.78 -4.89 -8.50
C ALA A 27 5.41 -3.55 -8.93
N GLU A 28 4.98 -3.02 -10.07
CA GLU A 28 5.39 -1.72 -10.59
C GLU A 28 4.17 -0.96 -11.10
N GLN A 29 4.07 0.33 -10.75
CA GLN A 29 2.97 1.20 -11.14
C GLN A 29 3.52 2.52 -11.65
N ARG A 30 3.03 2.99 -12.79
CA ARG A 30 3.45 4.25 -13.38
C ARG A 30 2.40 5.33 -13.16
N LEU A 31 2.84 6.52 -12.78
CA LEU A 31 1.99 7.69 -12.65
C LEU A 31 2.73 8.91 -13.21
N GLY A 32 2.39 9.29 -14.45
CA GLY A 32 3.17 10.26 -15.22
C GLY A 32 4.57 9.73 -15.55
N GLY A 33 5.59 10.58 -15.36
CA GLY A 33 7.01 10.23 -15.55
C GLY A 33 7.68 9.61 -14.33
N ARG A 34 6.90 9.07 -13.37
CA ARG A 34 7.45 8.43 -12.17
C ARG A 34 6.97 6.99 -12.04
N VAL A 35 7.90 6.12 -11.70
CA VAL A 35 7.68 4.69 -11.43
C VAL A 35 7.61 4.49 -9.93
N TYR A 36 6.63 3.70 -9.49
CA TYR A 36 6.47 3.28 -8.10
C TYR A 36 6.67 1.78 -8.00
N LYS A 37 7.76 1.37 -7.35
CA LYS A 37 8.06 -0.03 -7.06
C LYS A 37 7.44 -0.43 -5.73
N LEU A 38 6.60 -1.45 -5.78
CA LEU A 38 5.86 -1.92 -4.62
C LEU A 38 6.62 -2.99 -3.85
N TYR A 39 6.60 -2.84 -2.52
CA TYR A 39 6.98 -3.83 -1.54
C TYR A 39 5.79 -4.09 -0.62
N ASN A 40 5.01 -5.13 -0.92
CA ASN A 40 3.91 -5.57 -0.07
C ASN A 40 4.42 -6.08 1.27
N TYR A 41 3.62 -5.91 2.32
CA TYR A 41 3.96 -6.33 3.69
C TYR A 41 5.24 -5.69 4.21
N HIS A 42 5.53 -4.47 3.76
CA HIS A 42 6.67 -3.69 4.20
C HIS A 42 6.24 -2.26 4.48
N GLU A 43 6.80 -1.72 5.56
CA GLU A 43 6.75 -0.31 5.89
C GLU A 43 8.05 0.36 5.42
N CYS A 44 7.98 1.51 4.75
CA CYS A 44 9.17 2.36 4.53
C CYS A 44 9.37 3.34 5.69
N GLN A 45 10.63 3.47 6.08
CA GLN A 45 11.10 4.42 7.07
C GLN A 45 11.80 5.59 6.37
N GLY A 46 11.59 6.79 6.91
CA GLY A 46 12.08 8.02 6.30
C GLY A 46 11.42 9.26 6.90
N TYR A 47 11.79 10.44 6.40
CA TYR A 47 11.19 11.69 6.86
C TYR A 47 9.87 11.95 6.13
N SER A 48 8.77 11.90 6.90
CA SER A 48 7.42 12.19 6.40
C SER A 48 7.19 13.70 6.32
N VAL A 49 6.86 14.20 5.13
CA VAL A 49 6.45 15.60 4.93
C VAL A 49 4.94 15.78 5.06
N ARG A 50 4.17 14.71 4.84
CA ARG A 50 2.71 14.75 4.85
C ARG A 50 2.12 13.38 5.17
N GLU A 51 1.09 13.39 6.00
CA GLU A 51 0.20 12.23 6.21
C GLU A 51 -1.15 12.53 5.55
N ILE A 52 -1.73 11.53 4.87
CA ILE A 52 -3.07 11.58 4.31
C ILE A 52 -3.86 10.45 4.92
N VAL A 53 -4.93 10.78 5.62
CA VAL A 53 -5.84 9.82 6.26
C VAL A 53 -7.02 9.56 5.33
N ASN A 54 -7.37 8.28 5.21
CA ASN A 54 -8.44 7.75 4.38
C ASN A 54 -8.38 8.27 2.93
N PRO A 55 -7.27 8.04 2.20
CA PRO A 55 -7.19 8.44 0.79
C PRO A 55 -8.23 7.68 -0.02
N GLY A 56 -8.87 8.35 -0.99
CA GLY A 56 -9.85 7.71 -1.86
C GLY A 56 -9.25 6.61 -2.74
N SER A 57 -7.95 6.72 -3.04
CA SER A 57 -7.16 5.67 -3.68
C SER A 57 -5.66 5.85 -3.40
N ILE A 58 -4.85 4.84 -3.71
CA ILE A 58 -3.39 4.95 -3.59
C ILE A 58 -2.80 5.97 -4.58
N GLU A 59 -3.45 6.19 -5.73
CA GLU A 59 -3.06 7.21 -6.71
C GLU A 59 -3.08 8.61 -6.11
N GLN A 60 -4.04 8.92 -5.23
CA GLN A 60 -4.07 10.19 -4.52
C GLN A 60 -2.79 10.42 -3.70
N CYS A 61 -2.29 9.38 -3.02
CA CYS A 61 -1.04 9.46 -2.27
C CYS A 61 0.17 9.68 -3.20
N LYS A 62 0.20 8.97 -4.33
CA LYS A 62 1.27 9.10 -5.33
C LYS A 62 1.26 10.46 -5.99
N ASP A 63 0.11 11.02 -6.30
CA ASP A 63 -0.01 12.38 -6.84
C ASP A 63 0.53 13.43 -5.87
N VAL A 64 0.23 13.29 -4.57
CA VAL A 64 0.81 14.15 -3.54
C VAL A 64 2.32 13.91 -3.44
N CYS A 65 2.79 12.67 -3.48
CA CYS A 65 4.22 12.38 -3.53
C CYS A 65 4.92 13.09 -4.69
N ARG A 66 4.32 13.14 -5.88
CA ARG A 66 4.87 13.87 -7.03
C ARG A 66 4.96 15.38 -6.76
N GLN A 67 3.96 15.96 -6.11
CA GLN A 67 3.99 17.39 -5.75
C GLN A 67 5.13 17.74 -4.80
N PHE A 68 5.52 16.81 -3.92
CA PHE A 68 6.62 16.98 -2.96
C PHE A 68 7.95 16.38 -3.45
N ASN A 69 8.03 15.87 -4.68
CA ASN A 69 9.18 15.11 -5.18
C ASN A 69 9.67 14.03 -4.19
N CYS A 70 8.75 13.20 -3.70
CA CYS A 70 9.01 12.30 -2.59
C CYS A 70 9.76 11.01 -3.00
N ASP A 71 10.57 10.45 -2.11
CA ASP A 71 11.29 9.18 -2.33
C ASP A 71 10.39 7.95 -2.18
N ALA A 72 9.38 8.00 -1.31
CA ALA A 72 8.50 6.86 -1.06
C ALA A 72 7.12 7.24 -0.52
N VAL A 73 6.14 6.39 -0.80
CA VAL A 73 4.82 6.42 -0.14
C VAL A 73 4.71 5.21 0.78
N ASN A 74 4.44 5.46 2.06
CA ASN A 74 4.22 4.43 3.06
C ASN A 74 2.72 4.28 3.33
N LEU A 75 2.09 3.24 2.78
CA LEU A 75 0.66 2.97 2.98
C LEU A 75 0.48 2.05 4.18
N HIS A 76 -0.45 2.38 5.07
CA HIS A 76 -0.82 1.60 6.25
C HIS A 76 -2.32 1.38 6.30
N GLN A 77 -2.73 0.14 6.59
CA GLN A 77 -4.09 -0.18 6.99
C GLN A 77 -4.26 0.11 8.49
N LEU A 78 -5.32 0.83 8.83
CA LEU A 78 -5.72 1.14 10.20
C LEU A 78 -6.66 0.07 10.77
N ALA A 79 -6.85 0.09 12.09
CA ALA A 79 -7.66 -0.91 12.80
C ALA A 79 -9.14 -0.91 12.40
N ASP A 80 -9.65 0.23 11.92
CA ASP A 80 -11.02 0.42 11.44
C ASP A 80 -11.20 0.04 9.97
N SER A 81 -10.21 -0.63 9.37
CA SER A 81 -10.14 -0.95 7.93
C SER A 81 -10.01 0.25 7.01
N SER A 82 -9.85 1.47 7.54
CA SER A 82 -9.44 2.62 6.73
C SER A 82 -7.94 2.55 6.44
N TYR A 83 -7.47 3.44 5.57
CA TYR A 83 -6.07 3.51 5.18
C TYR A 83 -5.48 4.87 5.52
N LYS A 84 -4.17 4.92 5.71
CA LYS A 84 -3.42 6.17 5.68
C LYS A 84 -2.17 6.01 4.86
N CYS A 85 -1.67 7.09 4.30
CA CYS A 85 -0.37 7.09 3.63
C CYS A 85 0.51 8.24 4.12
N ASN A 86 1.79 7.94 4.34
CA ASN A 86 2.82 8.93 4.63
C ASN A 86 3.63 9.18 3.36
N ILE A 87 3.85 10.45 3.06
CA ILE A 87 4.65 10.92 1.94
C ILE A 87 6.06 11.17 2.48
N LEU A 88 7.01 10.32 2.10
CA LEU A 88 8.36 10.36 2.59
C LEU A 88 9.25 11.08 1.57
N ILE A 89 9.77 12.26 1.91
CA ILE A 89 10.74 12.98 1.05
C ILE A 89 12.15 12.43 1.15
N THR A 90 12.41 11.59 2.14
CA THR A 90 13.62 10.79 2.23
C THR A 90 13.24 9.34 2.50
N TYR A 91 13.89 8.40 1.83
CA TYR A 91 13.82 6.97 2.15
C TYR A 91 15.11 6.53 2.86
N THR A 92 14.98 5.84 3.99
CA THR A 92 16.14 5.28 4.71
C THR A 92 16.23 3.77 4.53
N PHE A 93 15.17 3.04 4.89
CA PHE A 93 15.10 1.59 4.78
C PHE A 93 13.64 1.13 4.83
N LYS A 94 13.41 -0.18 4.65
CA LYS A 94 12.10 -0.80 4.82
C LYS A 94 12.18 -1.96 5.80
N ILE A 95 11.10 -2.19 6.54
CA ILE A 95 10.96 -3.30 7.49
C ILE A 95 9.69 -4.08 7.17
N ALA A 96 9.65 -5.37 7.52
CA ALA A 96 8.46 -6.18 7.34
C ALA A 96 7.34 -5.69 8.26
N HIS A 97 6.15 -5.43 7.69
CA HIS A 97 4.98 -4.99 8.44
C HIS A 97 3.71 -5.48 7.73
N ARG A 98 2.90 -6.31 8.40
CA ARG A 98 1.81 -7.07 7.76
C ARG A 98 0.66 -6.21 7.23
N THR A 99 0.48 -5.02 7.79
CA THR A 99 -0.59 -4.09 7.42
C THR A 99 -0.06 -2.87 6.68
N ALA A 100 1.15 -2.95 6.13
CA ALA A 100 1.75 -1.85 5.36
C ALA A 100 2.24 -2.27 3.98
N ALA A 101 2.31 -1.29 3.09
CA ALA A 101 2.93 -1.39 1.78
C ALA A 101 3.83 -0.17 1.53
N CYS A 102 5.02 -0.45 1.00
CA CYS A 102 6.00 0.57 0.66
C CYS A 102 6.07 0.73 -0.85
N PHE A 103 5.85 1.95 -1.34
CA PHE A 103 5.99 2.30 -2.74
C PHE A 103 7.22 3.19 -2.89
N LEU A 104 8.34 2.65 -3.35
CA LEU A 104 9.53 3.44 -3.65
C LEU A 104 9.33 4.15 -4.99
N ALA A 105 9.56 5.46 -4.99
CA ALA A 105 9.37 6.29 -6.15
C ALA A 105 10.72 6.46 -6.87
N THR A 106 10.73 6.27 -8.17
CA THR A 106 11.90 6.46 -9.02
C THR A 106 11.46 7.26 -10.23
N ASP A 107 12.06 8.42 -10.46
CA ASP A 107 11.81 9.17 -11.68
C ASP A 107 12.41 8.40 -12.86
N VAL A 108 11.60 8.18 -13.90
CA VAL A 108 12.15 7.74 -15.18
C VAL A 108 12.75 8.97 -15.83
N ASP A 109 14.01 9.24 -15.52
CA ASP A 109 14.81 10.16 -16.31
C ASP A 109 14.69 9.74 -17.77
N SER A 110 14.41 10.70 -18.65
CA SER A 110 14.30 10.49 -20.11
C SER A 110 15.62 10.05 -20.77
N TYR A 111 16.62 9.65 -19.96
CA TYR A 111 17.98 9.26 -20.35
C TYR A 111 18.33 7.79 -20.05
N TYR A 112 17.44 7.00 -19.45
CA TYR A 112 17.71 5.56 -19.25
C TYR A 112 17.22 4.71 -20.44
N VAL A 113 18.07 4.61 -21.47
CA VAL A 113 18.03 3.52 -22.46
C VAL A 113 18.64 2.27 -21.80
N PRO A 114 17.95 1.13 -21.76
CA PRO A 114 18.54 -0.11 -21.26
C PRO A 114 19.55 -0.64 -22.28
N PHE A 115 20.74 -1.03 -21.82
CA PHE A 115 21.62 -1.96 -22.55
C PHE A 115 21.31 -3.39 -22.11
#